data_AF-A0A3D5DDD5-F1
#
_entry.id   AF-A0A3D5DDD5-F1
#
_cell.length_a   1.000
_cell.length_b   1.000
_cell.length_c   1.000
_cell.angle_alpha   90.00
_cell.angle_beta   90.00
_cell.angle_gamma   90.00
#
_symmetry.space_group_name_H-M   'P 1'
#
loop_
_entity.id
_entity.type
_entity.pdbx_description
1 polymer ?
#
loop_
_entity_poly.entity_id
_entity_poly.type
_entity_poly.pdbx_seq_one_letter_code
_entity_poly.pdbx_strand_id
1 'polypeptide(L)' 'IAFLFPWAVVLDQIGVFGYTAMMLFLGLLVVGFIYEWKKGALEWE' A
#
# COMPACT_ATOMS: atom_id res chain seq x y z
N ILE A 1 -0.15 -5.14 -5.39
CA ILE A 1 0.84 -6.20 -5.73
C ILE A 1 1.85 -5.71 -6.77
N ALA A 2 1.38 -5.12 -7.89
CA ALA A 2 2.25 -4.57 -8.93
C ALA A 2 3.34 -3.60 -8.40
N PHE A 3 3.01 -2.74 -7.44
CA PHE A 3 3.98 -1.80 -6.83
C PHE A 3 4.84 -2.42 -5.72
N LEU A 4 4.36 -3.48 -5.06
CA LEU A 4 5.04 -4.11 -3.92
C LEU A 4 6.25 -4.94 -4.38
N PHE A 5 6.11 -5.67 -5.48
CA PHE A 5 7.12 -6.60 -5.97
C PHE A 5 8.43 -5.91 -6.39
N PRO A 6 8.43 -4.92 -7.31
CA PRO A 6 9.67 -4.23 -7.70
C PRO A 6 10.30 -3.47 -6.53
N TRP A 7 9.50 -2.87 -5.64
CA TRP A 7 10.01 -2.22 -4.43
C TRP A 7 10.74 -3.20 -3.50
N ALA A 8 10.16 -4.39 -3.26
CA ALA A 8 10.78 -5.40 -2.42
C ALA A 8 12.11 -5.90 -3.00
N VAL A 9 12.18 -6.06 -4.34
CA VAL A 9 13.39 -6.50 -5.04
C VAL A 9 14.55 -5.50 -4.90
N VAL A 10 14.26 -4.20 -4.81
CA VAL A 10 15.29 -3.14 -4.74
C VAL A 10 15.41 -2.49 -3.36
N LEU A 11 14.76 -3.05 -2.33
CA LEU A 11 14.70 -2.46 -0.98
C LEU A 11 16.09 -2.18 -0.41
N ASP A 12 17.01 -3.10 -0.61
CA ASP A 12 18.40 -3.01 -0.13
C ASP A 12 19.19 -1.86 -0.78
N GLN A 13 18.75 -1.41 -1.97
CA GLN A 13 19.39 -0.31 -2.71
C GLN A 13 18.85 1.06 -2.29
N ILE A 14 17.57 1.14 -1.94
CA ILE A 14 16.87 2.38 -1.59
C ILE A 14 16.84 2.65 -0.07
N GLY A 15 17.12 1.63 0.74
CA GLY A 15 17.27 1.72 2.19
C GLY A 15 16.05 2.29 2.93
N VAL A 16 16.32 3.01 4.02
CA VAL A 16 15.28 3.53 4.94
C VAL A 16 14.33 4.51 4.24
N PHE A 17 14.81 5.28 3.27
CA PHE A 17 13.98 6.20 2.51
C PHE A 17 12.91 5.43 1.72
N GLY A 18 13.34 4.45 0.92
CA GLY A 18 12.41 3.62 0.16
C GLY A 18 11.49 2.77 1.03
N TYR A 19 11.98 2.31 2.19
CA TYR A 19 11.17 1.64 3.18
C TYR A 19 10.02 2.54 3.69
N THR A 20 10.37 3.74 4.14
CA THR A 20 9.40 4.68 4.73
C THR A 20 8.39 5.17 3.69
N ALA A 21 8.84 5.42 2.46
CA ALA A 21 7.97 5.79 1.35
C ALA A 21 6.91 4.72 1.06
N MET A 22 7.30 3.44 1.04
CA MET A 22 6.34 2.35 0.84
C MET A 22 5.39 2.17 2.03
N MET A 23 5.88 2.33 3.26
CA MET A 23 5.01 2.27 4.45
C MET A 23 3.94 3.37 4.42
N LEU A 24 4.30 4.59 4.01
CA LEU A 24 3.33 5.68 3.82
C LEU A 24 2.33 5.35 2.70
N PHE A 25 2.81 4.85 1.55
CA PHE A 25 1.96 4.46 0.43
C PHE A 25 0.95 3.37 0.82
N LEU A 26 1.41 2.31 1.50
CA LEU A 26 0.53 1.25 2.00
C LEU A 26 -0.46 1.78 3.04
N GLY A 27 -0.02 2.69 3.92
CA GLY A 27 -0.91 3.38 4.86
C GLY A 27 -2.05 4.10 4.15
N LEU A 28 -1.76 4.85 3.08
CA LEU A 28 -2.79 5.52 2.27
C LEU A 28 -3.76 4.52 1.63
N LEU A 29 -3.26 3.42 1.08
CA LEU A 29 -4.12 2.37 0.51
C LEU A 29 -5.03 1.73 1.56
N VAL A 30 -4.51 1.45 2.76
CA VAL A 30 -5.32 0.91 3.86
C VAL A 30 -6.40 1.90 4.28
N VAL A 31 -6.08 3.19 4.37
CA VAL A 31 -7.10 4.22 4.67
C VAL A 31 -8.18 4.27 3.59
N GLY A 32 -7.79 4.27 2.31
CA GLY A 32 -8.73 4.21 1.19
C GLY A 32 -9.61 2.96 1.22
N PHE A 33 -9.01 1.80 1.48
CA PHE A 33 -9.71 0.54 1.62
C PHE A 33 -10.70 0.55 2.79
N ILE A 34 -10.30 1.04 3.96
CA ILE A 34 -11.21 1.20 5.11
C ILE A 34 -12.37 2.14 4.77
N TYR A 35 -12.11 3.21 4.03
CA TYR A 35 -13.16 4.13 3.58
C TYR A 35 -14.16 3.45 2.64
N GLU A 36 -13.68 2.73 1.62
CA GLU A 36 -14.54 2.00 0.69
C GLU A 36 -15.35 0.91 1.39
N TRP A 37 -14.73 0.19 2.33
CA TRP A 37 -15.42 -0.81 3.14
C TRP A 37 -16.54 -0.19 3.98
N LYS A 38 -16.27 0.91 4.68
CA LYS A 38 -17.30 1.64 5.46
C LYS A 38 -18.43 2.18 4.61
N LYS A 39 -18.17 2.47 3.33
CA LYS A 39 -19.18 2.93 2.38
C LYS A 39 -20.01 1.77 1.79
N GLY A 40 -19.70 0.52 2.14
CA GLY A 40 -20.38 -0.66 1.59
C GLY A 40 -20.01 -0.94 0.13
N ALA A 41 -18.96 -0.31 -0.41
CA ALA A 41 -18.56 -0.49 -1.81
C ALA A 41 -17.97 -1.87 -2.11
N LEU A 42 -17.62 -2.62 -1.07
CA LEU A 42 -17.10 -3.98 -1.14
C LEU A 42 -18.18 -5.04 -0.93
N GLU A 43 -19.41 -4.64 -0.60
CA GLU A 43 -20.53 -5.56 -0.55
C GLU A 43 -20.99 -5.82 -1.98
N TRP A 44 -20.75 -7.04 -2.41
CA TRP A 44 -21.36 -7.60 -3.61
C TRP A 44 -22.55 -8.44 -3.10
N GLU A 45 -23.74 -8.28 -3.69
CA GLU A 45 -24.97 -8.98 -3.29
C GLU A 45 -24.79 -10.48 -3.00
#